data_AF-A0A7W4E2W5-F1
#
_entry.id   AF-A0A7W4E2W5-F1
#
_cell.length_a   1.000
_cell.length_b   1.000
_cell.length_c   1.000
_cell.angle_alpha   90.00
_cell.angle_beta   90.00
_cell.angle_gamma   90.00
#
_symmetry.space_group_name_H-M   'P 1'
#
loop_
_entity.id
_entity.type
_entity.pdbx_description
1 polymer ?
#
loop_
_entity_poly.entity_id
_entity_poly.type
_entity_poly.pdbx_seq_one_letter_code
_entity_poly.pdbx_strand_id
1 'polypeptide(L)'
;MKSYNLSREKAALELGVSTRTIDRYVKSGKLSYKKIANKVLLANDEILALKQEFAQLHTEVSSELIHEATEKTYPVTSNPVAVRADLDQAIEEKIDKFFLIFKEKDKMIEEKNKIIFVLQQRIGELETKIQSMIALPDYNREKQATLLEKQKLEERIEQLKTSIKSEKTKSFVLLIMACVFITLALFLLVRYNIIG
;
A
#
# COMPACT_ATOMS: atom_id res chain seq x y z
N MET A 1 -23.34 16.08 -2.57
CA MET A 1 -23.07 14.91 -3.45
C MET A 1 -22.01 14.08 -2.74
N LYS A 2 -22.25 12.80 -2.44
CA LYS A 2 -21.29 11.99 -1.65
C LYS A 2 -20.04 11.71 -2.48
N SER A 3 -18.87 12.03 -1.92
CA SER A 3 -17.58 11.83 -2.58
C SER A 3 -16.96 10.49 -2.16
N TYR A 4 -16.87 9.53 -3.10
CA TYR A 4 -16.41 8.16 -2.85
C TYR A 4 -14.94 7.99 -3.23
N ASN A 5 -14.03 8.42 -2.35
CA ASN A 5 -12.59 8.43 -2.65
C ASN A 5 -11.76 7.69 -1.61
N LEU A 6 -12.36 7.18 -0.52
CA LEU A 6 -11.63 6.60 0.59
C LEU A 6 -11.57 5.08 0.48
N SER A 7 -10.37 4.50 0.55
CA SER A 7 -10.23 3.05 0.58
C SER A 7 -10.57 2.49 1.96
N ARG A 8 -10.87 1.19 2.03
CA ARG A 8 -11.15 0.50 3.29
C ARG A 8 -9.98 0.55 4.27
N GLU A 9 -8.75 0.44 3.77
CA GLU A 9 -7.55 0.51 4.62
C GLU A 9 -7.39 1.90 5.22
N LYS A 10 -7.61 2.96 4.42
CA LYS A 10 -7.49 4.33 4.91
C LYS A 10 -8.60 4.70 5.89
N ALA A 11 -9.83 4.25 5.63
CA ALA A 11 -10.96 4.41 6.55
C ALA A 11 -10.71 3.74 7.92
N ALA A 12 -10.13 2.54 7.90
CA ALA A 12 -9.79 1.80 9.11
C ALA A 12 -8.77 2.56 9.97
N LEU A 13 -7.74 3.14 9.33
CA LEU A 13 -6.75 3.98 10.00
C LEU A 13 -7.35 5.26 10.59
N GLU A 14 -8.22 5.96 9.85
CA GLU A 14 -8.81 7.23 10.31
C GLU A 14 -9.72 7.08 11.53
N LEU A 15 -10.42 5.94 11.63
CA LEU A 15 -11.32 5.59 12.72
C LEU A 15 -10.63 4.81 13.85
N GLY A 16 -9.37 4.38 13.67
CA GLY A 16 -8.66 3.56 14.66
C GLY A 16 -9.26 2.15 14.84
N VAL A 17 -9.87 1.58 13.79
CA VAL A 17 -10.53 0.26 13.83
C VAL A 17 -9.94 -0.70 12.80
N SER A 18 -10.27 -2.00 12.91
CA SER A 18 -9.84 -3.00 11.92
C SER A 18 -10.58 -2.86 10.58
N THR A 19 -9.96 -3.27 9.47
CA THR A 19 -10.61 -3.34 8.14
C THR A 19 -11.85 -4.24 8.14
N ARG A 20 -11.86 -5.29 8.96
CA ARG A 20 -13.02 -6.17 9.17
C ARG A 20 -14.20 -5.44 9.83
N THR A 21 -13.91 -4.46 10.71
CA THR A 21 -14.93 -3.59 11.31
C THR A 21 -15.54 -2.69 10.24
N ILE A 22 -14.71 -2.13 9.36
CA ILE A 22 -15.18 -1.34 8.21
C ILE A 22 -16.07 -2.19 7.29
N ASP A 23 -15.66 -3.42 6.96
CA ASP A 23 -16.49 -4.34 6.16
C ASP A 23 -17.84 -4.64 6.85
N ARG A 24 -17.85 -4.76 8.19
CA ARG A 24 -19.09 -4.94 8.96
C ARG A 24 -19.98 -3.69 8.90
N TYR A 25 -19.41 -2.49 8.99
CA TYR A 25 -20.17 -1.23 8.87
C TYR A 25 -20.75 -1.02 7.49
N VAL A 26 -20.03 -1.43 6.45
CA VAL A 26 -20.54 -1.48 5.08
C VAL A 26 -21.70 -2.49 4.99
N LYS A 27 -21.54 -3.70 5.53
CA LYS A 27 -22.57 -4.74 5.51
C LYS A 27 -23.82 -4.35 6.30
N SER A 28 -23.67 -3.63 7.41
CA SER A 28 -24.78 -3.16 8.24
C SER A 28 -25.41 -1.86 7.74
N GLY A 29 -24.94 -1.30 6.62
CA GLY A 29 -25.47 -0.05 6.06
C GLY A 29 -25.07 1.22 6.81
N LYS A 30 -24.13 1.15 7.76
CA LYS A 30 -23.61 2.33 8.48
C LYS A 30 -22.69 3.19 7.61
N LEU A 31 -22.04 2.58 6.63
CA LEU A 31 -21.19 3.27 5.66
C LEU A 31 -21.65 2.94 4.24
N SER A 32 -21.84 3.99 3.45
CA SER A 32 -22.11 3.92 2.02
C SER A 32 -20.82 3.59 1.27
N TYR A 33 -20.94 2.67 0.30
CA TYR A 33 -19.82 2.26 -0.53
C TYR A 33 -20.15 2.33 -2.02
N LYS A 34 -19.09 2.46 -2.84
CA LYS A 34 -19.15 2.35 -4.30
C LYS A 34 -18.03 1.40 -4.75
N LYS A 35 -18.38 0.40 -5.56
CA LYS A 35 -17.41 -0.55 -6.12
C LYS A 35 -16.93 -0.04 -7.48
N ILE A 36 -15.61 0.14 -7.66
CA ILE A 36 -14.98 0.53 -8.93
C ILE A 36 -13.78 -0.39 -9.18
N ALA A 37 -13.78 -1.11 -10.31
CA ALA A 37 -12.65 -1.95 -10.75
C ALA A 37 -12.04 -2.82 -9.62
N ASN A 38 -12.90 -3.55 -8.90
CA ASN A 38 -12.58 -4.41 -7.74
C ASN A 38 -12.16 -3.71 -6.44
N LYS A 39 -12.15 -2.37 -6.38
CA LYS A 39 -11.95 -1.61 -5.15
C LYS A 39 -13.29 -1.14 -4.57
N VAL A 40 -13.40 -1.20 -3.24
CA VAL A 40 -14.52 -0.63 -2.49
C VAL A 40 -14.10 0.75 -1.99
N LEU A 41 -14.79 1.78 -2.46
CA LEU A 41 -14.56 3.17 -2.07
C LEU A 41 -15.69 3.62 -1.16
N LEU A 42 -15.34 4.28 -0.07
CA LEU A 42 -16.23 4.74 0.99
C LEU A 42 -16.44 6.25 0.85
N ALA A 43 -17.59 6.72 1.32
CA ALA A 43 -17.89 8.14 1.40
C ALA A 43 -17.06 8.79 2.51
N ASN A 44 -16.27 9.81 2.17
CA ASN A 44 -15.39 10.48 3.13
C ASN A 44 -16.18 11.18 4.26
N ASP A 45 -17.30 11.79 3.91
CA ASP A 45 -18.12 12.59 4.83
C ASP A 45 -18.70 11.73 5.97
N GLU A 46 -19.08 10.49 5.67
CA GLU A 46 -19.64 9.55 6.67
C GLU A 46 -18.58 9.03 7.63
N ILE A 47 -17.35 8.85 7.15
CA ILE A 47 -16.22 8.43 7.98
C ILE A 47 -15.83 9.55 8.96
N LEU A 48 -15.84 10.80 8.50
CA LEU A 48 -15.58 11.96 9.35
C LEU A 48 -16.68 12.15 10.40
N ALA A 49 -17.96 12.02 10.02
CA ALA A 49 -19.08 12.09 10.95
C ALA A 49 -18.97 11.00 12.03
N LEU A 50 -18.68 9.75 11.62
CA LEU A 50 -18.51 8.63 12.54
C LEU A 50 -17.31 8.84 13.49
N LYS A 51 -16.22 9.44 13.00
CA LYS A 51 -15.06 9.80 13.83
C LYS A 51 -15.41 10.84 14.89
N GLN A 52 -16.22 11.83 14.53
CA GLN A 52 -16.70 12.84 15.47
C GLN A 52 -17.63 12.24 16.53
N GLU A 53 -18.52 11.34 16.12
CA GLU A 53 -19.40 10.59 17.04
C GLU A 53 -18.57 9.78 18.05
N PHE A 54 -17.54 9.04 17.59
CA PHE A 54 -16.63 8.34 18.50
C PHE A 54 -15.92 9.30 19.47
N ALA A 55 -15.44 10.44 18.99
CA ALA A 55 -14.78 11.43 19.84
C ALA A 55 -15.73 12.00 20.91
N GLN A 56 -16.99 12.24 20.58
CA GLN A 56 -18.01 12.70 21.53
C GLN A 56 -18.32 11.64 22.59
N LEU A 57 -18.55 10.38 22.19
CA LEU A 57 -18.77 9.29 23.14
C LEU A 57 -17.59 9.09 24.11
N HIS A 58 -16.36 9.22 23.63
CA HIS A 58 -15.19 9.09 24.51
C HIS A 58 -14.99 10.29 25.45
N THR A 59 -15.57 11.45 25.14
CA THR A 59 -15.47 12.65 25.98
C THR A 59 -16.53 12.64 27.08
N GLU A 60 -17.77 12.26 26.77
CA GLU A 60 -18.89 12.25 27.74
C GLU A 60 -18.68 11.24 28.87
N VAL A 61 -18.08 10.07 28.57
CA VAL A 61 -17.82 9.03 29.59
C VAL A 61 -16.79 9.47 30.65
N SER A 62 -16.01 10.53 30.40
CA SER A 62 -15.03 11.03 31.38
C SER A 62 -15.58 12.13 32.32
N SER A 63 -16.81 12.60 32.14
CA SER A 63 -17.29 13.83 32.81
C SER A 63 -18.45 13.67 33.81
N GLU A 64 -19.02 12.47 33.97
CA GLU A 64 -20.01 12.22 35.03
C GLU A 64 -19.42 11.33 36.14
N LEU A 65 -19.30 11.93 37.34
CA LEU A 65 -19.01 11.32 38.65
C LEU A 65 -17.53 11.09 39.03
N ILE A 66 -16.79 12.18 39.23
CA ILE A 66 -15.81 12.25 40.33
C ILE A 66 -16.23 13.43 41.21
N HIS A 67 -17.10 13.16 42.20
CA HIS A 67 -17.21 14.07 43.34
C HIS A 67 -15.90 13.92 44.12
N GLU A 68 -15.07 14.95 44.09
CA GLU A 68 -13.94 15.11 45.00
C GLU A 68 -14.46 15.03 46.43
N ALA A 69 -14.19 13.92 47.11
CA ALA A 69 -14.42 13.80 48.54
C ALA A 69 -13.34 14.64 49.23
N THR A 70 -13.67 15.91 49.48
CA THR A 70 -13.00 16.71 50.50
C THR A 70 -13.05 15.92 51.81
N GLU A 71 -11.89 15.73 52.44
CA GLU A 71 -11.73 15.10 53.74
C GLU A 71 -12.73 15.70 54.74
N LYS A 72 -13.80 14.94 55.05
CA LYS A 72 -14.66 15.21 56.20
C LYS A 72 -14.48 14.09 57.20
N THR A 73 -13.84 14.44 58.31
CA THR A 73 -13.89 13.73 59.58
C THR A 73 -15.35 13.40 59.93
N TYR A 74 -15.69 12.12 60.02
CA TYR A 74 -17.00 11.67 60.49
C TYR A 74 -16.94 11.40 62.00
N PRO A 75 -17.93 11.85 62.79
CA PRO A 75 -18.09 11.39 64.17
C PRO A 75 -18.65 9.97 64.19
N VAL A 76 -18.09 9.14 65.07
CA VAL A 76 -18.53 7.77 65.33
C VAL A 76 -19.89 7.82 66.03
N THR A 77 -20.94 7.35 65.36
CA THR A 77 -22.22 7.06 66.01
C THR A 77 -22.52 5.56 65.88
N SER A 78 -22.67 4.93 67.03
CA SER A 78 -23.00 3.52 67.26
C SER A 78 -24.37 3.14 66.70
N ASN A 79 -24.41 2.15 65.80
CA ASN A 79 -25.61 1.41 65.37
C ASN A 79 -25.19 -0.03 64.95
N PRO A 80 -26.12 -1.02 64.95
CA PRO A 80 -25.91 -2.36 65.49
C PRO A 80 -25.06 -3.28 64.59
N VAL A 81 -24.29 -4.13 65.28
CA VAL A 81 -23.21 -5.01 64.79
C VAL A 81 -23.61 -5.98 63.65
N ALA A 82 -24.91 -6.29 63.47
CA ALA A 82 -25.36 -7.28 62.50
C ALA A 82 -25.30 -6.80 61.03
N VAL A 83 -25.38 -5.49 60.76
CA VAL A 83 -25.36 -4.95 59.38
C VAL A 83 -23.93 -4.77 58.84
N ARG A 84 -22.94 -4.71 59.72
CA ARG A 84 -21.52 -4.54 59.36
C ARG A 84 -20.88 -5.82 58.83
N ALA A 85 -21.22 -6.98 59.41
CA ALA A 85 -20.66 -8.27 58.98
C ALA A 85 -21.00 -8.61 57.51
N ASP A 86 -22.22 -8.27 57.07
CA ASP A 86 -22.69 -8.52 55.70
C ASP A 86 -22.06 -7.53 54.70
N LEU A 87 -21.81 -6.28 55.14
CA LEU A 87 -21.13 -5.27 54.34
C LEU A 87 -19.62 -5.57 54.21
N ASP A 88 -18.97 -6.01 55.28
CA ASP A 88 -17.54 -6.35 55.27
C ASP A 88 -17.29 -7.59 54.40
N GLN A 89 -18.16 -8.61 54.44
CA GLN A 89 -18.08 -9.76 53.53
C GLN A 89 -18.27 -9.36 52.05
N ALA A 90 -19.21 -8.48 51.75
CA ALA A 90 -19.44 -8.01 50.39
C ALA A 90 -18.30 -7.11 49.85
N ILE A 91 -17.58 -6.42 50.74
CA ILE A 91 -16.39 -5.63 50.40
C ILE A 91 -15.21 -6.56 50.12
N GLU A 92 -14.99 -7.57 50.95
CA GLU A 92 -13.89 -8.53 50.80
C GLU A 92 -14.02 -9.37 49.52
N GLU A 93 -15.24 -9.81 49.19
CA GLU A 93 -15.51 -10.54 47.95
C GLU A 93 -15.27 -9.67 46.68
N LYS A 94 -15.54 -8.36 46.76
CA LYS A 94 -15.23 -7.42 45.68
C LYS A 94 -13.72 -7.21 45.55
N ILE A 95 -12.99 -7.10 46.66
CA ILE A 95 -11.53 -6.92 46.69
C ILE A 95 -10.84 -8.14 46.06
N ASP A 96 -11.27 -9.36 46.39
CA ASP A 96 -10.73 -10.59 45.81
C ASP A 96 -10.98 -10.66 44.30
N LYS A 97 -12.16 -10.25 43.86
CA LYS A 97 -12.49 -10.15 42.43
C LYS A 97 -11.62 -9.12 41.71
N PHE A 98 -11.32 -7.99 42.34
CA PHE A 98 -10.39 -7.01 41.78
C PHE A 98 -8.97 -7.58 41.69
N PHE A 99 -8.46 -8.25 42.72
CA PHE A 99 -7.14 -8.89 42.69
C PHE A 99 -7.04 -9.97 41.60
N LEU A 100 -8.09 -10.76 41.40
CA LEU A 100 -8.14 -11.76 40.34
C LEU A 100 -8.08 -11.11 38.96
N ILE A 101 -8.84 -10.04 38.75
CA ILE A 101 -8.84 -9.27 37.49
C ILE A 101 -7.47 -8.63 37.26
N PHE A 102 -6.82 -8.06 38.28
CA PHE A 102 -5.48 -7.49 38.15
C PHE A 102 -4.46 -8.56 37.76
N LYS A 103 -4.47 -9.70 38.43
CA LYS A 103 -3.59 -10.82 38.12
C LYS A 103 -3.78 -11.34 36.69
N GLU A 104 -5.04 -11.43 36.23
CA GLU A 104 -5.35 -11.80 34.85
C GLU A 104 -4.87 -10.75 33.85
N LYS A 105 -5.05 -9.46 34.15
CA LYS A 105 -4.57 -8.36 33.30
C LYS A 105 -3.04 -8.29 33.24
N ASP A 106 -2.34 -8.49 34.34
CA ASP A 106 -0.88 -8.55 34.38
C ASP A 106 -0.36 -9.73 33.55
N LYS A 107 -0.98 -10.90 33.69
CA LYS A 107 -0.66 -12.06 32.85
C LYS A 107 -0.90 -11.77 31.36
N MET A 108 -2.01 -11.10 31.02
CA MET A 108 -2.30 -10.71 29.62
C MET A 108 -1.28 -9.69 29.10
N ILE A 109 -0.81 -8.76 29.95
CA ILE A 109 0.24 -7.80 29.59
C ILE A 109 1.55 -8.54 29.31
N GLU A 110 1.91 -9.51 30.15
CA GLU A 110 3.11 -10.34 29.96
C GLU A 110 3.04 -11.14 28.65
N GLU A 111 1.91 -11.78 28.36
CA GLU A 111 1.69 -12.51 27.12
C GLU A 111 1.79 -11.60 25.88
N LYS A 112 1.20 -10.39 25.95
CA LYS A 112 1.30 -9.40 24.88
C LYS A 112 2.73 -8.93 24.66
N ASN A 113 3.48 -8.68 25.73
CA ASN A 113 4.89 -8.29 25.64
C ASN A 113 5.75 -9.41 25.00
N LYS A 114 5.47 -10.67 25.33
CA LYS A 114 6.14 -11.81 24.68
C LYS A 114 5.84 -11.89 23.19
N ILE A 115 4.59 -11.64 22.78
CA ILE A 115 4.21 -11.62 21.36
C ILE A 115 4.90 -10.45 20.64
N ILE A 116 4.96 -9.27 21.26
CA ILE A 116 5.68 -8.11 20.71
C ILE A 116 7.15 -8.46 20.48
N PHE A 117 7.81 -9.10 21.44
CA PHE A 117 9.20 -9.53 21.30
C PHE A 117 9.39 -10.49 20.11
N VAL A 118 8.53 -11.49 19.97
CA VAL A 118 8.58 -12.44 18.82
C VAL A 118 8.33 -11.72 17.49
N LEU A 119 7.40 -10.76 17.46
CA LEU A 119 7.14 -9.94 16.27
C LEU A 119 8.33 -9.06 15.90
N GLN A 120 8.98 -8.43 16.88
CA GLN A 120 10.20 -7.64 16.68
C GLN A 120 11.33 -8.49 16.11
N GLN A 121 11.54 -9.69 16.66
CA GLN A 121 12.53 -10.64 16.14
C GLN A 121 12.24 -10.99 14.67
N ARG A 122 10.98 -11.33 14.35
CA ARG A 122 10.58 -11.63 12.96
C ARG A 122 10.78 -10.44 12.03
N ILE A 123 10.48 -9.22 12.48
CA ILE A 123 10.70 -8.01 11.68
C ILE A 123 12.19 -7.86 11.37
N GLY A 124 13.08 -8.05 12.34
CA GLY A 124 14.53 -7.99 12.10
C GLY A 124 15.03 -9.05 11.11
N GLU A 125 14.50 -10.28 11.19
CA GLU A 125 14.79 -11.34 10.21
C GLU A 125 14.30 -10.96 8.80
N LEU A 126 13.09 -10.39 8.69
CA LEU A 126 12.55 -9.91 7.42
C LEU A 126 13.33 -8.73 6.85
N GLU A 127 13.74 -7.75 7.67
CA GLU A 127 14.56 -6.62 7.26
C GLU A 127 15.89 -7.10 6.68
N THR A 128 16.55 -8.04 7.35
CA THR A 128 17.80 -8.65 6.87
C THR A 128 17.58 -9.39 5.55
N LYS A 129 16.45 -10.11 5.42
CA LYS A 129 16.09 -10.81 4.18
C LYS A 129 15.77 -9.85 3.04
N ILE A 130 15.12 -8.71 3.31
CA ILE A 130 14.84 -7.67 2.33
C ILE A 130 16.15 -6.99 1.90
N GLN A 131 17.03 -6.66 2.85
CA GLN A 131 18.32 -6.04 2.55
C GLN A 131 19.20 -6.94 1.67
N SER A 132 19.22 -8.26 1.94
CA SER A 132 19.92 -9.24 1.11
C SER A 132 19.20 -9.54 -0.22
N MET A 133 17.87 -9.44 -0.28
CA MET A 133 17.12 -9.56 -1.54
C MET A 133 17.34 -8.35 -2.46
N ILE A 134 17.41 -7.13 -1.90
CA ILE A 134 17.80 -5.91 -2.64
C ILE A 134 19.26 -6.00 -3.11
N ALA A 135 20.09 -6.82 -2.45
CA ALA A 135 21.46 -7.07 -2.85
C ALA A 135 21.63 -8.14 -3.94
N LEU A 136 20.55 -8.78 -4.44
CA LEU A 136 20.69 -9.66 -5.60
C LEU A 136 20.88 -8.82 -6.88
N PRO A 137 22.01 -8.95 -7.60
CA PRO A 137 22.32 -8.19 -8.81
C PRO A 137 21.40 -8.51 -10.00
N ASP A 138 20.42 -9.40 -9.84
CA ASP A 138 19.55 -9.88 -10.92
C ASP A 138 18.70 -8.77 -11.54
N TYR A 139 18.14 -7.85 -10.75
CA TYR A 139 17.38 -6.72 -11.31
C TYR A 139 18.26 -5.83 -12.19
N ASN A 140 19.52 -5.62 -11.79
CA ASN A 140 20.48 -4.86 -12.59
C ASN A 140 20.98 -5.66 -13.81
N ARG A 141 21.13 -6.98 -13.70
CA ARG A 141 21.53 -7.84 -14.83
C ARG A 141 20.47 -7.91 -15.90
N GLU A 142 19.20 -8.08 -15.53
CA GLU A 142 18.08 -8.19 -16.48
C GLU A 142 17.84 -6.85 -17.20
N LYS A 143 17.95 -5.74 -16.47
CA LYS A 143 17.90 -4.39 -17.05
C LYS A 143 19.08 -4.14 -18.00
N GLN A 144 20.30 -4.55 -17.62
CA GLN A 144 21.47 -4.43 -18.50
C GLN A 144 21.36 -5.33 -19.73
N ALA A 145 20.86 -6.55 -19.59
CA ALA A 145 20.63 -7.46 -20.72
C ALA A 145 19.61 -6.88 -21.70
N THR A 146 18.50 -6.35 -21.20
CA THR A 146 17.46 -5.71 -22.02
C THR A 146 17.99 -4.46 -22.74
N LEU A 147 18.81 -3.65 -22.06
CA LEU A 147 19.45 -2.48 -22.67
C LEU A 147 20.43 -2.88 -23.78
N LEU A 148 21.24 -3.91 -23.54
CA LEU A 148 22.19 -4.42 -24.53
C LEU A 148 21.49 -5.03 -25.74
N GLU A 149 20.39 -5.77 -25.54
CA GLU A 149 19.58 -6.31 -26.63
C GLU A 149 18.95 -5.20 -27.48
N LYS A 150 18.43 -4.15 -26.84
CA LYS A 150 17.93 -2.97 -27.56
C LYS A 150 19.01 -2.31 -28.42
N GLN A 151 20.19 -2.09 -27.86
CA GLN A 151 21.32 -1.51 -28.61
C GLN A 151 21.71 -2.38 -29.81
N LYS A 152 21.85 -3.70 -29.63
CA LYS A 152 22.12 -4.62 -30.73
C LYS A 152 21.04 -4.58 -31.81
N LEU A 153 19.77 -4.42 -31.42
CA LEU A 153 18.66 -4.34 -32.37
C LEU A 153 18.69 -3.02 -33.14
N GLU A 154 18.98 -1.90 -32.48
CA GLU A 154 19.17 -0.60 -33.12
C GLU A 154 20.36 -0.61 -34.10
N GLU A 155 21.50 -1.17 -33.71
CA GLU A 155 22.67 -1.34 -34.58
C GLU A 155 22.33 -2.18 -35.83
N ARG A 156 21.59 -3.28 -35.66
CA ARG A 156 21.16 -4.11 -36.81
C ARG A 156 20.22 -3.35 -37.74
N ILE A 157 19.31 -2.55 -37.20
CA ILE A 157 18.40 -1.70 -37.99
C ILE A 157 19.22 -0.66 -38.77
N GLU A 158 20.21 -0.04 -38.13
CA GLU A 158 21.08 0.94 -38.78
C GLU A 158 21.96 0.30 -39.87
N GLN A 159 22.53 -0.88 -39.61
CA GLN A 159 23.28 -1.66 -40.60
C GLN A 159 22.41 -2.08 -41.79
N LEU A 160 21.16 -2.51 -41.56
CA LEU A 160 20.23 -2.81 -42.64
C LEU A 160 19.87 -1.56 -43.44
N LYS A 161 19.61 -0.44 -42.76
CA LYS A 161 19.28 0.84 -43.39
C LYS A 161 20.42 1.36 -44.26
N THR A 162 21.65 1.30 -43.77
CA THR A 162 22.85 1.69 -44.52
C THR A 162 23.10 0.74 -45.70
N SER A 163 22.94 -0.57 -45.51
CA SER A 163 23.05 -1.57 -46.58
C SER A 163 22.04 -1.33 -47.69
N ILE A 164 20.76 -1.12 -47.37
CA ILE A 164 19.69 -0.79 -48.33
C ILE A 164 20.01 0.51 -49.07
N LYS A 165 20.46 1.54 -48.36
CA LYS A 165 20.85 2.82 -48.99
C LYS A 165 22.01 2.62 -49.95
N SER A 166 23.02 1.83 -49.56
CA SER A 166 24.18 1.52 -50.40
C SER A 166 23.79 0.74 -51.66
N GLU A 167 22.85 -0.20 -51.54
CA GLU A 167 22.34 -0.99 -52.66
C GLU A 167 21.58 -0.11 -53.65
N LYS A 168 20.71 0.78 -53.15
CA LYS A 168 20.03 1.79 -53.98
C LYS A 168 21.02 2.68 -54.71
N THR A 169 22.08 3.15 -54.04
CA THR A 169 23.10 3.97 -54.70
C THR A 169 23.90 3.19 -55.74
N LYS A 170 24.24 1.92 -55.49
CA LYS A 170 24.93 1.07 -56.46
C LYS A 170 24.07 0.83 -57.69
N SER A 171 22.80 0.47 -57.49
CA SER A 171 21.84 0.30 -58.58
C SER A 171 21.66 1.58 -59.40
N PHE A 172 21.58 2.74 -58.74
CA PHE A 172 21.50 4.04 -59.41
C PHE A 172 22.76 4.36 -60.23
N VAL A 173 23.96 4.12 -59.69
CA VAL A 173 25.22 4.32 -60.41
C VAL A 173 25.32 3.38 -61.62
N LEU A 174 24.93 2.11 -61.47
CA LEU A 174 24.89 1.14 -62.58
C LEU A 174 23.91 1.57 -63.67
N LEU A 175 22.74 2.11 -63.30
CA LEU A 175 21.76 2.63 -64.25
C LEU A 175 22.34 3.80 -65.07
N ILE A 176 23.02 4.76 -64.41
CA ILE A 176 23.68 5.87 -65.12
C ILE A 176 24.76 5.34 -66.07
N MET A 177 25.61 4.43 -65.62
CA MET A 177 26.64 3.84 -66.47
C MET A 177 26.04 3.13 -67.69
N ALA A 178 24.96 2.37 -67.51
CA ALA A 178 24.25 1.72 -68.62
C ALA A 178 23.68 2.75 -69.61
N CYS A 179 23.07 3.83 -69.14
CA CYS A 179 22.59 4.91 -70.01
C CYS A 179 23.72 5.54 -70.83
N VAL A 180 24.89 5.80 -70.23
CA VAL A 180 26.05 6.35 -70.93
C VAL A 180 26.50 5.40 -72.06
N PHE A 181 26.62 4.10 -71.78
CA PHE A 181 26.97 3.10 -72.80
C PHE A 181 25.95 3.06 -73.95
N ILE A 182 24.65 3.12 -73.65
CA ILE A 182 23.60 3.16 -74.67
C ILE A 182 23.73 4.42 -75.54
N THR A 183 23.96 5.59 -74.94
CA THR A 183 24.13 6.84 -75.71
C THR A 183 25.37 6.80 -76.60
N LEU A 184 26.46 6.21 -76.12
CA LEU A 184 27.70 6.07 -76.90
C LEU A 184 27.51 5.07 -78.05
N ALA A 185 26.82 3.95 -77.82
CA ALA A 185 26.48 3.00 -78.86
C ALA A 185 25.59 3.62 -79.94
N LEU A 186 24.57 4.40 -79.56
CA LEU A 186 23.72 5.15 -80.49
C LEU A 186 24.53 6.20 -81.28
N PHE A 187 25.42 6.94 -80.61
CA PHE A 187 26.29 7.92 -81.26
C PHE A 187 27.22 7.27 -82.28
N LEU A 188 27.83 6.13 -81.94
CA LEU A 188 28.66 5.37 -82.87
C LEU A 188 27.84 4.84 -84.04
N LEU A 189 26.62 4.34 -83.80
CA LEU A 189 25.74 3.84 -84.86
C LEU A 189 25.38 4.93 -85.87
N VAL A 190 25.01 6.13 -85.39
CA VAL A 190 24.73 7.30 -86.24
C VAL A 190 26.00 7.77 -86.97
N ARG A 191 27.14 7.87 -86.26
CA ARG A 191 28.39 8.37 -86.84
C ARG A 191 28.97 7.45 -87.91
N TYR A 192 28.87 6.13 -87.72
CA TYR A 192 29.40 5.15 -88.66
C TYR A 192 28.41 4.79 -89.77
N ASN A 193 27.21 5.36 -89.75
CA ASN A 193 26.17 5.20 -90.78
C ASN A 193 26.00 3.72 -91.21
N ILE A 194 25.96 2.82 -90.22
CA ILE A 194 25.75 1.37 -90.44
C ILE A 194 24.26 1.07 -90.73
N ILE A 195 23.40 2.08 -90.64
CA ILE A 195 22.07 2.07 -91.23
C ILE A 195 22.16 2.99 -92.47
N GLY A 196 22.14 2.38 -93.65
CA GLY A 196 21.59 2.98 -94.86
C GLY A 196 20.08 2.72 -94.90
#